data_AF-A0A6L3X7U6-F1
#
_entry.id   AF-A0A6L3X7U6-F1
#
_cell.length_a   1.000
_cell.length_b   1.000
_cell.length_c   1.000
_cell.angle_alpha   90.00
_cell.angle_beta   90.00
_cell.angle_gamma   90.00
#
_symmetry.space_group_name_H-M   'P 1'
#
loop_
_entity.id
_entity.type
_entity.pdbx_description
1 polymer ?
#
loop_
_entity_poly.entity_id
_entity_poly.type
_entity_poly.pdbx_seq_one_letter_code
_entity_poly.pdbx_strand_id
1 'polypeptide(L)'
;FGLEARQSALFAADAADTGAKNMRVARIDARFDPTIYIAIGMANLLAVGGGSWMVVQGTMTLGQLTSFAMYLGLMIWPMLALAWMFNIVERGSAAYSRIRAMLAEVPVVNDGSEPVSEGPGILKADSRAFIYPQTEHPVLENVSFTLRPGQMLGICGPTGSGKSTILSLIQRHFDVSEGGIRFHDVPLPRLLLDDWRSR
;
A
#
# COMPACT_ATOMS: atom_id res chain seq x y z
N PHE A 1 -28.66 7.10 -17.61
CA PHE A 1 -28.90 5.72 -17.18
C PHE A 1 -29.39 5.76 -15.73
N GLY A 2 -30.65 5.45 -15.45
CA GLY A 2 -31.25 5.49 -14.09
C GLY A 2 -30.72 4.39 -13.17
N LEU A 3 -29.41 4.38 -12.96
CA LEU A 3 -28.66 3.38 -12.18
C LEU A 3 -28.48 3.79 -10.71
N GLU A 4 -28.93 4.99 -10.32
CA GLU A 4 -28.80 5.51 -8.96
C GLU A 4 -29.41 4.56 -7.92
N ALA A 5 -30.63 4.08 -8.16
CA ALA A 5 -31.29 3.14 -7.25
C ALA A 5 -30.49 1.84 -7.06
N ARG A 6 -29.88 1.32 -8.14
CA ARG A 6 -29.05 0.11 -8.10
C ARG A 6 -27.73 0.36 -7.37
N GLN A 7 -27.05 1.47 -7.65
CA GLN A 7 -25.79 1.80 -6.96
C GLN A 7 -26.01 2.13 -5.49
N SER A 8 -27.11 2.83 -5.16
CA SER A 8 -27.49 3.11 -3.79
C SER A 8 -27.81 1.83 -3.01
N ALA A 9 -28.50 0.86 -3.64
CA ALA A 9 -28.75 -0.45 -3.03
C ALA A 9 -27.47 -1.26 -2.79
N LEU A 10 -26.54 -1.28 -3.76
CA LEU A 10 -25.24 -1.94 -3.60
C LEU A 10 -24.42 -1.31 -2.47
N PHE A 11 -24.33 0.02 -2.44
CA PHE A 11 -23.62 0.73 -1.39
C PHE A 11 -24.25 0.49 -0.01
N ALA A 12 -25.59 0.52 0.09
CA ALA A 12 -26.29 0.24 1.34
C ALA A 12 -26.01 -1.18 1.85
N ALA A 13 -25.90 -2.16 0.95
CA ALA A 13 -25.55 -3.54 1.30
C ALA A 13 -24.13 -3.63 1.87
N ASP A 14 -23.14 -3.03 1.19
CA ASP A 14 -21.74 -3.01 1.65
C ASP A 14 -21.58 -2.26 2.99
N ALA A 15 -22.29 -1.14 3.15
CA ALA A 15 -22.29 -0.37 4.38
C ALA A 15 -22.93 -1.16 5.54
N ALA A 16 -24.02 -1.88 5.28
CA ALA A 16 -24.67 -2.72 6.28
C ALA A 16 -23.79 -3.91 6.71
N ASP A 17 -23.12 -4.58 5.76
CA ASP A 17 -22.17 -5.66 6.05
C ASP A 17 -20.97 -5.15 6.86
N THR A 18 -20.40 -4.01 6.47
CA THR A 18 -19.30 -3.37 7.21
C THR A 18 -19.74 -2.99 8.62
N GLY A 19 -20.95 -2.44 8.76
CA GLY A 19 -21.55 -2.12 10.05
C GLY A 19 -21.73 -3.35 10.94
N ALA A 20 -22.22 -4.46 10.39
CA ALA A 20 -22.39 -5.71 11.12
C ALA A 20 -21.05 -6.30 11.60
N LYS A 21 -20.01 -6.25 10.76
CA LYS A 21 -18.65 -6.70 11.12
C LYS A 21 -18.06 -5.83 12.22
N ASN A 22 -18.15 -4.51 12.11
CA ASN A 22 -17.69 -3.58 13.16
C ASN A 22 -18.46 -3.79 14.48
N MET A 23 -19.77 -4.01 14.41
CA MET A 23 -20.58 -4.30 15.60
C MET A 23 -20.18 -5.60 16.28
N ARG A 24 -19.78 -6.62 15.51
CA ARG A 24 -19.27 -7.89 16.05
C ARG A 24 -17.95 -7.69 16.79
N VAL A 25 -17.05 -6.87 16.27
CA VAL A 25 -15.79 -6.48 16.94
C VAL A 25 -16.09 -5.69 18.21
N ALA A 26 -16.95 -4.65 18.12
CA ALA A 26 -17.32 -3.83 19.26
C ALA A 26 -17.96 -4.64 20.40
N ARG A 27 -18.75 -5.68 20.09
CA ARG A 27 -19.35 -6.56 21.10
C ARG A 27 -18.30 -7.41 21.82
N ILE A 28 -17.21 -7.77 21.15
CA ILE A 28 -16.08 -8.48 21.76
C ILE A 28 -15.32 -7.49 22.65
N ASP A 29 -15.00 -6.30 22.13
CA ASP A 29 -14.29 -5.24 22.86
C ASP A 29 -15.03 -4.82 24.14
N ALA A 30 -16.36 -4.65 24.07
CA ALA A 30 -17.19 -4.26 25.21
C ALA A 30 -17.21 -5.28 26.36
N ARG A 31 -16.74 -6.52 26.15
CA ARG A 31 -16.63 -7.54 27.21
C ARG A 31 -15.31 -7.46 27.97
N PHE A 32 -14.28 -6.82 27.41
CA PHE A 32 -12.98 -6.72 28.07
C PHE A 32 -13.06 -5.86 29.33
N ASP A 33 -13.69 -4.68 29.27
CA ASP A 33 -13.77 -3.78 30.43
C ASP A 33 -14.44 -4.45 31.66
N PRO A 34 -15.63 -5.07 31.55
CA PRO A 34 -16.23 -5.80 32.66
C PRO A 34 -15.34 -6.94 33.18
N THR A 35 -14.67 -7.67 32.29
CA THR A 35 -13.80 -8.79 32.67
C THR A 35 -12.58 -8.30 33.43
N ILE A 36 -11.98 -7.20 32.99
CA ILE A 36 -10.84 -6.53 33.65
C ILE A 36 -11.26 -6.05 35.04
N TYR A 37 -12.42 -5.37 35.17
CA TYR A 37 -12.89 -4.88 36.46
C TYR A 37 -13.21 -6.02 37.44
N ILE A 38 -13.80 -7.12 36.96
CA ILE A 38 -14.04 -8.30 37.81
C ILE A 38 -12.70 -8.91 38.27
N ALA A 39 -11.71 -9.02 37.38
CA ALA A 39 -10.39 -9.53 37.74
C ALA A 39 -9.68 -8.63 38.76
N ILE A 40 -9.72 -7.31 38.58
CA ILE A 40 -9.19 -6.32 39.53
C ILE A 40 -9.92 -6.42 40.87
N GLY A 41 -11.25 -6.49 40.85
CA GLY A 41 -12.09 -6.62 42.05
C GLY A 41 -11.75 -7.88 42.82
N MET A 42 -11.58 -9.02 42.14
CA MET A 42 -11.19 -10.28 42.75
C MET A 42 -9.77 -10.23 43.30
N ALA A 43 -8.82 -9.63 42.58
CA ALA A 43 -7.45 -9.45 43.06
C ALA A 43 -7.40 -8.57 44.33
N ASN A 44 -8.16 -7.48 44.37
CA ASN A 44 -8.27 -6.62 45.55
C ASN A 44 -8.96 -7.34 46.72
N LEU A 45 -10.02 -8.11 46.45
CA LEU A 45 -10.71 -8.91 47.47
C LEU A 45 -9.74 -9.93 48.11
N LEU A 46 -8.94 -10.63 47.30
CA LEU A 46 -7.94 -11.57 47.78
C LEU A 46 -6.81 -10.87 48.54
N ALA A 47 -6.33 -9.73 48.03
CA ALA A 47 -5.29 -8.93 48.66
C ALA A 47 -5.72 -8.45 50.05
N VAL A 48 -6.91 -7.84 50.15
CA VAL A 48 -7.43 -7.32 51.41
C VAL A 48 -7.86 -8.45 52.33
N GLY A 49 -8.64 -9.42 51.85
CA GLY A 49 -9.14 -10.52 52.66
C GLY A 49 -8.04 -11.43 53.20
N GLY A 50 -7.21 -11.97 52.31
CA GLY A 50 -6.08 -12.83 52.67
C GLY A 50 -5.00 -12.06 53.45
N GLY A 51 -4.71 -10.83 53.02
CA GLY A 51 -3.76 -9.95 53.71
C GLY A 51 -4.22 -9.59 55.13
N SER A 52 -5.52 -9.33 55.34
CA SER A 52 -6.07 -9.04 56.68
C SER A 52 -5.96 -10.27 57.59
N TRP A 53 -6.23 -11.47 57.06
CA TRP A 53 -6.05 -12.71 57.81
C TRP A 53 -4.58 -12.94 58.21
N MET A 54 -3.63 -12.67 57.32
CA MET A 54 -2.19 -12.73 57.62
C MET A 54 -1.74 -11.71 58.66
N VAL A 55 -2.36 -10.52 58.69
CA VAL A 55 -2.12 -9.50 59.72
C VAL A 55 -2.60 -9.97 61.09
N VAL A 56 -3.79 -10.58 61.18
CA VAL A 56 -4.32 -11.13 62.44
C VAL A 56 -3.44 -12.25 62.99
N GLN A 57 -2.82 -13.06 62.12
CA GLN A 57 -1.87 -14.09 62.52
C GLN A 57 -0.48 -13.57 62.89
N GLY A 58 -0.21 -12.27 62.76
CA GLY A 58 1.08 -11.66 63.06
C GLY A 58 2.19 -11.96 62.04
N THR A 59 1.84 -12.55 60.89
CA THR A 59 2.81 -12.86 59.81
C THR A 59 3.13 -11.67 58.92
N MET A 60 2.27 -10.65 58.91
CA MET A 60 2.41 -9.42 58.14
C MET A 60 1.94 -8.22 58.98
N THR A 61 2.53 -7.06 58.78
CA THR A 61 2.09 -5.80 59.42
C THR A 61 1.01 -5.11 58.59
N LEU A 62 0.24 -4.22 59.22
CA LEU A 62 -0.75 -3.40 58.51
C LEU A 62 -0.12 -2.53 57.41
N GLY A 63 1.09 -2.00 57.67
CA GLY A 63 1.84 -1.21 56.68
C GLY A 63 2.25 -2.02 55.44
N GLN A 64 2.61 -3.29 55.63
CA GLN A 64 2.92 -4.19 54.51
C GLN A 64 1.68 -4.49 53.66
N LEU A 65 0.51 -4.67 54.28
CA LEU A 65 -0.77 -4.83 53.55
C LEU A 65 -1.08 -3.60 52.68
N THR A 66 -0.95 -2.40 53.25
CA THR A 66 -1.22 -1.15 52.52
C THR A 66 -0.25 -0.97 51.35
N SER A 67 1.04 -1.25 51.54
CA SER A 67 2.03 -1.18 50.47
C SER A 67 1.75 -2.18 49.35
N PHE A 68 1.37 -3.41 49.71
CA PHE A 68 1.00 -4.44 48.73
C PHE A 68 -0.21 -4.01 47.89
N ALA A 69 -1.27 -3.49 48.52
CA ALA A 69 -2.46 -3.00 47.81
C ALA A 69 -2.13 -1.83 46.87
N MET A 70 -1.25 -0.92 47.29
CA MET A 70 -0.77 0.16 46.42
C MET A 70 -0.01 -0.40 45.22
N TYR A 71 0.97 -1.29 45.42
CA TYR A 71 1.74 -1.88 44.31
C TYR A 71 0.87 -2.70 43.36
N LEU A 72 -0.15 -3.40 43.88
CA LEU A 72 -1.14 -4.08 43.07
C LEU A 72 -1.87 -3.08 42.15
N GLY A 73 -2.30 -1.94 42.69
CA GLY A 73 -2.91 -0.86 41.93
C GLY A 73 -2.00 -0.30 40.84
N LEU A 74 -0.71 -0.07 41.16
CA LEU A 74 0.28 0.39 40.18
C LEU A 74 0.55 -0.64 39.07
N MET A 75 0.35 -1.94 39.32
CA MET A 75 0.63 -3.01 38.35
C MET A 75 -0.48 -3.20 37.30
N ILE A 76 -1.71 -2.75 37.58
CA ILE A 76 -2.86 -2.90 36.67
C ILE A 76 -2.60 -2.19 35.33
N TRP A 77 -2.16 -0.93 35.37
CA TRP A 77 -1.97 -0.12 34.16
C TRP A 77 -0.85 -0.67 33.25
N PRO A 78 0.35 -1.01 33.76
CA PRO A 78 1.42 -1.65 32.98
C PRO A 78 0.98 -2.96 32.31
N MET A 79 0.18 -3.79 32.99
CA MET A 79 -0.33 -5.03 32.38
C MET A 79 -1.26 -4.75 31.20
N LEU A 80 -2.17 -3.77 31.31
CA LEU A 80 -3.04 -3.36 30.21
C LEU A 80 -2.27 -2.71 29.06
N ALA A 81 -1.29 -1.85 29.39
CA ALA A 81 -0.44 -1.20 28.41
C ALA A 81 0.34 -2.20 27.58
N LEU A 82 0.82 -3.30 28.18
CA LEU A 82 1.53 -4.36 27.45
C LEU A 82 0.62 -5.02 26.40
N ALA A 83 -0.64 -5.31 26.75
CA ALA A 83 -1.60 -5.88 25.81
C ALA A 83 -1.90 -4.92 24.65
N TRP A 84 -2.08 -3.63 24.94
CA TRP A 84 -2.25 -2.60 23.90
C TRP A 84 -1.02 -2.44 23.01
N MET A 85 0.18 -2.53 23.58
CA MET A 85 1.43 -2.48 22.82
C MET A 85 1.49 -3.60 21.78
N PHE A 86 1.15 -4.84 22.15
CA PHE A 86 1.09 -5.95 21.18
C PHE A 86 0.13 -5.65 20.02
N ASN A 87 -1.06 -5.13 20.33
CA ASN A 87 -2.05 -4.79 19.32
C ASN A 87 -1.56 -3.66 18.38
N ILE A 88 -0.86 -2.66 18.90
CA ILE A 88 -0.23 -1.59 18.09
C ILE A 88 0.86 -2.16 17.18
N VAL A 89 1.73 -3.02 17.72
CA VAL A 89 2.84 -3.63 16.96
C VAL A 89 2.32 -4.50 15.81
N GLU A 90 1.27 -5.30 16.04
CA GLU A 90 0.66 -6.13 14.99
C GLU A 90 0.09 -5.28 13.85
N ARG A 91 -0.67 -4.22 14.18
CA ARG A 91 -1.19 -3.27 13.17
C ARG A 91 -0.06 -2.57 12.42
N GLY A 92 0.99 -2.16 13.13
CA GLY A 92 2.18 -1.54 12.55
C GLY A 92 2.89 -2.46 11.56
N SER A 93 3.06 -3.74 11.91
CA SER A 93 3.65 -4.75 11.04
C SER A 93 2.87 -4.94 9.74
N ALA A 94 1.53 -5.01 9.82
CA ALA A 94 0.67 -5.12 8.64
C ALA A 94 0.77 -3.89 7.72
N ALA A 95 0.80 -2.68 8.31
CA ALA A 95 1.00 -1.44 7.54
C ALA A 95 2.38 -1.39 6.90
N TYR A 96 3.42 -1.76 7.64
CA TYR A 96 4.80 -1.80 7.17
C TYR A 96 4.98 -2.78 6.01
N SER A 97 4.32 -3.94 6.05
CA SER A 97 4.34 -4.91 4.95
C SER A 97 3.82 -4.31 3.64
N ARG A 98 2.74 -3.52 3.69
CA ARG A 98 2.20 -2.82 2.51
C ARG A 98 3.15 -1.75 1.98
N ILE A 99 3.76 -0.96 2.88
CA ILE A 99 4.76 0.05 2.50
C ILE A 99 5.95 -0.62 1.81
N ARG A 100 6.47 -1.71 2.40
CA ARG A 100 7.59 -2.45 1.83
C ARG A 100 7.27 -3.01 0.45
N ALA A 101 6.05 -3.54 0.25
CA ALA A 101 5.63 -4.02 -1.06
C ALA A 101 5.62 -2.90 -2.10
N MET A 102 5.11 -1.71 -1.73
CA MET A 102 5.11 -0.55 -2.64
C MET A 102 6.52 -0.04 -2.96
N LEU A 103 7.42 0.00 -1.98
CA LEU A 103 8.82 0.40 -2.18
C LEU A 103 9.63 -0.63 -2.97
N ALA A 104 9.20 -1.89 -2.99
CA ALA A 104 9.85 -2.97 -3.74
C ALA A 104 9.41 -3.05 -5.20
N GLU A 105 8.43 -2.24 -5.61
CA GLU A 105 7.97 -2.20 -7.00
C GLU A 105 9.09 -1.71 -7.92
N VAL A 106 9.41 -2.50 -8.95
CA VAL A 106 10.46 -2.18 -9.90
C VAL A 106 9.92 -1.18 -10.93
N PRO A 107 10.68 -0.13 -11.31
CA PRO A 107 10.27 0.78 -12.37
C PRO A 107 9.98 0.03 -13.69
N VAL A 108 8.91 0.43 -14.38
CA VAL A 108 8.51 -0.15 -15.67
C VAL A 108 9.57 0.06 -16.76
N VAL A 109 10.33 1.15 -16.65
CA VAL A 109 11.42 1.52 -17.56
C VAL A 109 12.62 1.96 -16.71
N ASN A 110 13.78 1.38 -16.98
CA ASN A 110 15.04 1.80 -16.35
C ASN A 110 15.57 3.05 -17.03
N ASP A 111 16.25 3.92 -16.29
CA ASP A 111 16.88 5.10 -16.87
C ASP A 111 18.12 4.75 -17.70
N GLY A 112 18.43 5.57 -18.70
CA GLY A 112 19.66 5.47 -19.48
C GLY A 112 20.84 6.16 -18.81
N SER A 113 21.97 6.20 -19.50
CA SER A 113 23.21 6.82 -19.02
C SER A 113 23.76 7.90 -19.96
N GLU A 114 23.23 8.01 -21.17
CA GLU A 114 23.71 8.91 -22.20
C GLU A 114 22.81 10.16 -22.27
N PRO A 115 23.36 11.38 -22.26
CA PRO A 115 22.55 12.58 -22.45
C PRO A 115 22.00 12.65 -23.87
N VAL A 116 20.84 13.27 -24.03
CA VAL A 116 20.23 13.45 -25.36
C VAL A 116 20.98 14.52 -26.13
N SER A 117 21.49 14.19 -27.33
CA SER A 117 22.22 15.12 -28.18
C SER A 117 21.42 16.39 -28.51
N GLU A 118 22.05 17.56 -28.41
CA GLU A 118 21.44 18.85 -28.71
C GLU A 118 21.01 19.01 -30.18
N GLY A 119 19.90 19.73 -30.41
CA GLY A 119 19.39 20.03 -31.75
C GLY A 119 18.36 19.04 -32.31
N PRO A 120 17.75 19.33 -33.48
CA PRO A 120 16.73 18.48 -34.07
C PRO A 120 17.35 17.22 -34.69
N GLY A 121 16.78 16.06 -34.39
CA GLY A 121 17.30 14.76 -34.79
C GLY A 121 16.35 13.91 -35.61
N ILE A 122 16.92 12.83 -36.17
CA ILE A 122 16.15 11.82 -36.88
C ILE A 122 15.62 10.82 -35.84
N LEU A 123 14.31 10.66 -35.79
CA LEU A 123 13.63 9.62 -35.00
C LEU A 123 13.32 8.45 -35.93
N LYS A 124 13.89 7.29 -35.62
CA LYS A 124 13.64 6.04 -36.34
C LYS A 124 12.95 5.06 -35.42
N ALA A 125 11.73 4.68 -35.75
CA ALA A 125 11.00 3.62 -35.05
C ALA A 125 10.98 2.37 -35.93
N ASP A 126 11.41 1.25 -35.37
CA ASP A 126 11.40 -0.06 -36.01
C ASP A 126 10.99 -1.09 -34.95
N SER A 127 9.68 -1.25 -34.75
CA SER A 127 9.09 -2.15 -33.77
C SER A 127 8.40 -3.30 -34.48
N ARG A 128 8.85 -4.54 -34.23
CA ARG A 128 8.27 -5.75 -34.83
C ARG A 128 6.98 -6.16 -34.12
N ALA A 129 7.00 -6.10 -32.80
CA ALA A 129 5.83 -6.40 -31.98
C ALA A 129 5.91 -5.63 -30.65
N PHE A 130 4.77 -5.14 -30.19
CA PHE A 130 4.62 -4.61 -28.85
C PHE A 130 3.36 -5.16 -28.19
N ILE A 131 3.54 -5.69 -26.98
CA ILE A 131 2.50 -6.29 -26.14
C ILE A 131 2.54 -5.56 -24.80
N TYR A 132 1.40 -5.07 -24.31
CA TYR A 132 1.35 -4.51 -22.96
C TYR A 132 1.53 -5.63 -21.92
N PRO A 133 2.15 -5.36 -20.76
CA PRO A 133 2.36 -6.38 -19.72
C PRO A 133 1.08 -7.08 -19.23
N GLN A 134 -0.09 -6.47 -19.42
CA GLN A 134 -1.40 -6.96 -18.96
C GLN A 134 -2.21 -7.67 -20.05
N THR A 135 -1.65 -7.82 -21.25
CA THR A 135 -2.34 -8.40 -22.41
C THR A 135 -1.49 -9.49 -23.03
N GLU A 136 -2.11 -10.52 -23.59
CA GLU A 136 -1.40 -11.59 -24.30
C GLU A 136 -1.24 -11.31 -25.80
N HIS A 137 -2.03 -10.40 -26.36
CA HIS A 137 -2.04 -10.10 -27.78
C HIS A 137 -1.23 -8.85 -28.13
N PRO A 138 -0.49 -8.86 -29.26
CA PRO A 138 0.23 -7.69 -29.75
C PRO A 138 -0.74 -6.57 -30.13
N VAL A 139 -0.44 -5.36 -29.65
CA VAL A 139 -1.20 -4.14 -29.97
C VAL A 139 -0.62 -3.44 -31.20
N LEU A 140 0.69 -3.59 -31.41
CA LEU A 140 1.39 -3.10 -32.59
C LEU A 140 2.19 -4.24 -33.21
N GLU A 141 2.12 -4.36 -34.53
CA GLU A 141 2.88 -5.32 -35.32
C GLU A 141 3.54 -4.60 -36.50
N ASN A 142 4.83 -4.83 -36.71
CA ASN A 142 5.63 -4.36 -37.84
C ASN A 142 5.48 -2.86 -38.15
N VAL A 143 5.65 -2.01 -37.13
CA VAL A 143 5.62 -0.56 -37.26
C VAL A 143 7.02 -0.03 -37.54
N SER A 144 7.25 0.42 -38.77
CA SER A 144 8.51 1.04 -39.20
C SER A 144 8.29 2.41 -39.82
N PHE A 145 8.90 3.45 -39.27
CA PHE A 145 8.91 4.78 -39.87
C PHE A 145 10.18 5.57 -39.50
N THR A 146 10.50 6.57 -40.31
CA THR A 146 11.62 7.49 -40.07
C THR A 146 11.10 8.92 -40.18
N LEU A 147 11.24 9.68 -39.10
CA LEU A 147 10.85 11.09 -39.01
C LEU A 147 12.12 11.95 -39.01
N ARG A 148 12.27 12.79 -40.02
CA ARG A 148 13.41 13.72 -40.14
C ARG A 148 13.09 15.07 -39.47
N PRO A 149 14.12 15.84 -39.08
CA PRO A 149 13.95 17.22 -38.64
C PRO A 149 13.01 18.04 -39.52
N GLY A 150 12.04 18.73 -38.90
CA GLY A 150 11.07 19.58 -39.59
C GLY A 150 9.92 18.85 -40.31
N GLN A 151 9.89 17.52 -40.29
CA GLN A 151 8.76 16.74 -40.81
C GLN A 151 7.67 16.58 -39.75
N MET A 152 6.42 16.51 -40.20
CA MET A 152 5.26 16.24 -39.37
C MET A 152 4.72 14.84 -39.71
N LEU A 153 4.59 13.97 -38.69
CA LEU A 153 3.96 12.66 -38.83
C LEU A 153 2.49 12.74 -38.39
N GLY A 154 1.57 12.48 -39.31
CA GLY A 154 0.15 12.26 -39.00
C GLY A 154 -0.15 10.79 -38.82
N ILE A 155 -0.74 10.40 -37.68
CA ILE A 155 -1.17 9.02 -37.41
C ILE A 155 -2.71 8.97 -37.37
N CYS A 156 -3.32 8.31 -38.36
CA CYS A 156 -4.77 8.20 -38.49
C CYS A 156 -5.23 6.74 -38.50
N GLY A 157 -6.42 6.46 -37.96
CA GLY A 157 -6.99 5.11 -37.92
C GLY A 157 -8.17 4.98 -36.94
N PRO A 158 -8.90 3.86 -36.96
CA PRO A 158 -10.08 3.62 -36.11
C PRO A 158 -9.72 3.56 -34.61
N THR A 159 -10.69 3.79 -33.72
CA THR A 159 -10.48 3.66 -32.26
C THR A 159 -9.94 2.26 -31.92
N GLY A 160 -8.92 2.19 -31.06
CA GLY A 160 -8.27 0.92 -30.68
C GLY A 160 -7.13 0.47 -31.60
N SER A 161 -6.83 1.17 -32.69
CA SER A 161 -5.78 0.76 -33.65
C SER A 161 -4.31 0.99 -33.19
N GLY A 162 -4.06 1.19 -31.89
CA GLY A 162 -2.70 1.37 -31.35
C GLY A 162 -2.04 2.75 -31.52
N LYS A 163 -2.75 3.78 -32.01
CA LYS A 163 -2.18 5.14 -32.21
C LYS A 163 -1.58 5.73 -30.92
N SER A 164 -2.33 5.68 -29.82
CA SER A 164 -1.86 6.16 -28.51
C SER A 164 -0.72 5.31 -27.97
N THR A 165 -0.65 4.03 -28.36
CA THR A 165 0.45 3.12 -28.00
C THR A 165 1.74 3.53 -28.69
N ILE A 166 1.70 3.91 -29.98
CA ILE A 166 2.89 4.43 -30.68
C ILE A 166 3.45 5.66 -29.96
N LEU A 167 2.58 6.62 -29.59
CA LEU A 167 2.99 7.80 -28.83
C LEU A 167 3.58 7.44 -27.47
N SER A 168 3.00 6.46 -26.77
CA SER A 168 3.49 5.99 -25.47
C SER A 168 4.88 5.33 -25.58
N LEU A 169 5.17 4.65 -26.68
CA LEU A 169 6.49 4.07 -26.96
C LEU A 169 7.51 5.14 -27.32
N ILE A 170 7.13 6.14 -28.11
CA ILE A 170 8.02 7.28 -28.41
C ILE A 170 8.36 8.03 -27.12
N GLN A 171 7.39 8.29 -26.23
CA GLN A 171 7.63 8.93 -24.93
C GLN A 171 8.31 8.03 -23.90
N ARG A 172 8.61 6.77 -24.28
CA ARG A 172 9.25 5.76 -23.43
C ARG A 172 8.51 5.58 -22.10
N HIS A 173 7.18 5.46 -22.17
CA HIS A 173 6.38 4.93 -21.06
C HIS A 173 6.50 3.42 -20.94
N PHE A 174 6.83 2.75 -22.05
CA PHE A 174 7.11 1.33 -22.13
C PHE A 174 8.30 1.13 -23.07
N ASP A 175 9.11 0.11 -22.79
CA ASP A 175 10.16 -0.33 -23.70
C ASP A 175 9.59 -1.28 -24.76
N VAL A 176 10.20 -1.27 -25.95
CA VAL A 176 9.83 -2.15 -27.06
C VAL A 176 10.45 -3.54 -26.83
N SER A 177 9.64 -4.60 -26.91
CA SER A 177 10.11 -5.98 -26.71
C SER A 177 10.92 -6.50 -27.89
N GLU A 178 10.48 -6.22 -29.13
CA GLU A 178 11.17 -6.65 -30.35
C GLU A 178 11.39 -5.49 -31.32
N GLY A 179 12.65 -5.12 -31.54
CA GLY A 179 13.05 -3.98 -32.37
C GLY A 179 13.59 -2.84 -31.51
N GLY A 180 13.34 -1.60 -31.90
CA GLY A 180 13.71 -0.43 -31.11
C GLY A 180 13.38 0.91 -31.77
N ILE A 181 13.33 1.93 -30.93
CA ILE A 181 13.22 3.33 -31.36
C ILE A 181 14.56 4.01 -31.08
N ARG A 182 15.03 4.81 -32.03
CA ARG A 182 16.33 5.48 -31.99
C ARG A 182 16.19 6.96 -32.31
N PHE A 183 16.97 7.79 -31.62
CA PHE A 183 17.13 9.22 -31.89
C PHE A 183 18.60 9.50 -32.18
N HIS A 184 18.91 10.12 -33.33
CA HIS A 184 20.30 10.27 -33.81
C HIS A 184 21.09 8.94 -33.82
N ASP A 185 20.43 7.85 -34.22
CA ASP A 185 20.97 6.47 -34.19
C ASP A 185 21.26 5.89 -32.79
N VAL A 186 21.04 6.65 -31.71
CA VAL A 186 21.12 6.17 -30.33
C VAL A 186 19.79 5.55 -29.92
N PRO A 187 19.75 4.29 -29.44
CA PRO A 187 18.53 3.68 -28.91
C PRO A 187 17.96 4.46 -27.73
N LEU A 188 16.64 4.69 -27.71
CA LEU A 188 15.96 5.37 -26.60
C LEU A 188 16.29 4.79 -25.22
N PRO A 189 16.45 3.46 -25.03
CA PRO A 189 16.82 2.89 -23.73
C PRO A 189 18.14 3.38 -23.14
N ARG A 190 19.07 3.89 -23.99
CA ARG A 190 20.36 4.40 -23.52
C ARG A 190 20.32 5.86 -23.08
N LEU A 191 19.30 6.60 -23.52
CA LEU A 191 19.17 8.02 -23.25
C LEU A 191 18.64 8.27 -21.84
N LEU A 192 19.07 9.35 -21.20
CA LEU A 192 18.48 9.85 -19.96
C LEU A 192 16.99 10.16 -20.19
N LEU A 193 16.13 9.63 -19.32
CA LEU A 193 14.68 9.64 -19.48
C LEU A 193 14.11 11.05 -19.36
N ASP A 194 14.62 11.83 -18.42
CA ASP A 194 14.18 13.22 -18.20
C ASP A 194 14.59 14.12 -19.37
N ASP A 195 15.83 13.97 -19.87
CA ASP A 195 16.30 14.69 -21.07
C ASP A 195 15.44 14.35 -22.29
N TRP A 196 15.08 13.08 -22.48
CA TRP A 196 14.26 12.64 -23.59
C TRP A 196 12.84 13.21 -23.52
N ARG A 197 12.21 13.17 -22.34
CA ARG A 197 10.83 13.66 -22.13
C ARG A 197 10.71 15.18 -22.13
N SER A 198 11.82 15.90 -22.03
CA SER A 198 11.85 17.37 -22.09
C SER A 198 11.75 17.94 -23.51
N ARG A 199 11.79 17.09 -24.55
CA ARG A 199 11.77 17.47 -25.97
C ARG A 199 10.42 17.28 -26.63
#